data_AF-A0A356KNZ9-F1
#
_entry.id   AF-A0A356KNZ9-F1
#
_cell.length_a   1.000
_cell.length_b   1.000
_cell.length_c   1.000
_cell.angle_alpha   90.00
_cell.angle_beta   90.00
_cell.angle_gamma   90.00
#
_symmetry.space_group_name_H-M   'P 1'
#
loop_
_entity.id
_entity.type
_entity.pdbx_description
1 polymer ?
#
loop_
_entity_poly.entity_id
_entity_poly.type
_entity_poly.pdbx_seq_one_letter_code
_entity_poly.pdbx_strand_id
1 'polypeptide(L)'
;MFDPSIYRTLDAWSGLLVAWTAAFALWTLAKVLLRWSGREVSMSNHTILTELPGLPLQLLHTAGFVLALRAGDVLSSLLFAWWGPGYLITAALVLTRGERLDWTRPAPWTSWGCKLSYVIYMGIYLANGLWTLPFLFSLWIMNDQVRLAWFEGNADRTRRTTEDRWVPRILYPGLLLLPFVAPVPGGLAAGLLGLAQLALWLPGVARLLQDGRFWQRPDPRASHNLRDIVYLVGQSPEDRSPEDQSPRRPAIPTVGAPGEPVRTG
;
A
#
# COMPACT_ATOMS: atom_id res chain seq x y z
N MET A 1 -1.73 23.90 19.16
CA MET A 1 -2.62 24.54 18.18
C MET A 1 -2.18 24.04 16.82
N PHE A 2 -3.12 23.68 15.96
CA PHE A 2 -2.84 23.20 14.62
C PHE A 2 -2.32 24.35 13.74
N ASP A 3 -1.15 24.24 13.13
CA ASP A 3 -0.58 25.26 12.24
C ASP A 3 -0.85 24.93 10.75
N PRO A 4 -1.77 25.65 10.08
CA PRO A 4 -2.11 25.41 8.68
C PRO A 4 -0.95 25.68 7.70
N SER A 5 0.06 26.44 8.11
CA SER A 5 1.21 26.76 7.25
C SER A 5 2.05 25.52 6.91
N ILE A 6 2.12 24.54 7.83
CA ILE A 6 2.80 23.27 7.63
C ILE A 6 2.15 22.53 6.45
N TYR A 7 0.82 22.42 6.47
CA TYR A 7 0.04 21.68 5.48
C TYR A 7 0.07 22.34 4.10
N ARG A 8 0.01 23.66 4.05
CA ARG A 8 0.22 24.42 2.80
C ARG A 8 1.62 24.20 2.23
N THR A 9 2.64 24.14 3.09
CA THR A 9 4.02 23.88 2.67
C THR A 9 4.13 22.48 2.06
N LEU A 10 3.51 21.46 2.65
CA LEU A 10 3.51 20.10 2.08
C LEU A 10 2.73 20.03 0.77
N ASP A 11 1.57 20.70 0.69
CA ASP A 11 0.74 20.72 -0.51
C ASP A 11 1.46 21.39 -1.69
N ALA A 12 2.34 22.38 -1.45
CA ALA A 12 3.14 22.99 -2.51
C ALA A 12 4.03 22.00 -3.29
N TRP A 13 4.46 20.91 -2.65
CA TRP A 13 5.27 19.86 -3.29
C TRP A 13 4.43 18.76 -3.93
N SER A 14 3.14 18.68 -3.57
CA SER A 14 2.27 17.56 -3.91
C SER A 14 2.04 17.38 -5.41
N GLY A 15 2.16 18.44 -6.23
CA GLY A 15 2.06 18.35 -7.69
C GLY A 15 3.12 17.45 -8.33
N LEU A 16 4.37 17.50 -7.84
CA LEU A 16 5.43 16.60 -8.30
C LEU A 16 5.14 15.15 -7.90
N LEU A 17 4.59 14.95 -6.70
CA LEU A 17 4.22 13.62 -6.22
C LEU A 17 3.02 13.07 -6.99
N VAL A 18 2.07 13.90 -7.40
CA VAL A 18 0.99 13.52 -8.32
C VAL A 18 1.56 13.02 -9.64
N ALA A 19 2.50 13.74 -10.25
CA ALA A 19 3.14 13.29 -11.48
C ALA A 19 3.88 11.96 -11.29
N TRP A 20 4.60 11.80 -10.18
CA TRP A 20 5.28 10.54 -9.82
C TRP A 20 4.31 9.37 -9.73
N THR A 21 3.26 9.49 -8.91
CA THR A 21 2.26 8.43 -8.74
C THR A 21 1.46 8.19 -10.02
N ALA A 22 1.21 9.24 -10.82
CA ALA A 22 0.56 9.11 -12.12
C ALA A 22 1.40 8.26 -13.10
N ALA A 23 2.72 8.37 -13.09
CA ALA A 23 3.58 7.53 -13.91
C ALA A 23 3.41 6.03 -13.58
N PHE A 24 3.34 5.68 -12.29
CA PHE A 24 3.05 4.29 -11.88
C PHE A 24 1.63 3.86 -12.21
N ALA A 25 0.65 4.76 -12.09
CA ALA A 25 -0.74 4.48 -12.46
C ALA A 25 -0.90 4.21 -13.96
N LEU A 26 -0.23 5.00 -14.80
CA LEU A 26 -0.17 4.80 -16.25
C LEU A 26 0.56 3.50 -16.61
N TRP A 27 1.63 3.16 -15.89
CA TRP A 27 2.33 1.90 -16.08
C TRP A 27 1.45 0.69 -15.76
N THR A 28 0.72 0.71 -14.65
CA THR A 28 -0.28 -0.33 -14.32
C THR A 28 -1.35 -0.40 -15.40
N LEU A 29 -1.89 0.74 -15.83
CA LEU A 29 -2.89 0.81 -16.89
C LEU A 29 -2.40 0.16 -18.18
N ALA A 30 -1.20 0.52 -18.65
CA ALA A 30 -0.60 -0.07 -19.83
C ALA A 30 -0.45 -1.59 -19.70
N LYS A 31 0.00 -2.10 -18.54
CA LYS A 31 0.13 -3.54 -18.31
C LYS A 31 -1.22 -4.26 -18.28
N VAL A 32 -2.26 -3.67 -17.68
CA VAL A 32 -3.60 -4.25 -17.68
C VAL A 32 -4.17 -4.29 -19.10
N LEU A 33 -4.00 -3.22 -19.89
CA LEU A 33 -4.44 -3.18 -21.29
C LEU A 33 -3.72 -4.24 -22.14
N LEU A 34 -2.41 -4.42 -21.98
CA LEU A 34 -1.66 -5.48 -22.66
C LEU A 34 -2.14 -6.88 -22.24
N ARG A 35 -2.43 -7.08 -20.96
CA ARG A 35 -2.99 -8.34 -20.47
C ARG A 35 -4.37 -8.61 -21.08
N TRP A 36 -5.21 -7.58 -21.18
CA TRP A 36 -6.52 -7.68 -21.85
C TRP A 36 -6.41 -8.00 -23.34
N SER A 37 -5.36 -7.53 -24.01
CA SER A 37 -5.08 -7.91 -25.40
C SER A 37 -4.55 -9.34 -25.55
N GLY A 38 -4.62 -10.17 -24.51
CA GLY A 38 -4.17 -11.56 -24.51
C GLY A 38 -2.66 -11.75 -24.36
N ARG A 39 -1.88 -10.68 -24.08
CA ARG A 39 -0.44 -10.83 -23.85
C ARG A 39 -0.18 -11.34 -22.45
N GLU A 40 0.79 -12.24 -22.33
CA GLU A 40 1.28 -12.67 -21.02
C GLU A 40 2.11 -11.54 -20.39
N VAL A 41 1.53 -10.90 -19.37
CA VAL A 41 2.16 -9.78 -18.65
C VAL A 41 2.12 -10.08 -17.16
N SER A 42 3.30 -10.06 -16.55
CA SER A 42 3.49 -10.12 -15.10
C SER A 42 3.83 -8.75 -14.52
N MET A 43 3.55 -8.57 -13.25
CA MET A 43 4.03 -7.44 -12.46
C MET A 43 4.98 -7.97 -11.39
N SER A 44 6.06 -7.22 -11.14
CA SER A 44 6.98 -7.63 -10.09
C SER A 44 6.30 -7.50 -8.73
N ASN A 45 6.45 -8.53 -7.91
CA ASN A 45 5.97 -8.56 -6.53
C ASN A 45 7.10 -8.19 -5.54
N HIS A 46 8.20 -7.60 -6.01
CA HIS A 46 9.25 -7.11 -5.12
C HIS A 46 8.73 -5.97 -4.26
N THR A 47 8.81 -6.13 -2.95
CA THR A 47 8.29 -5.20 -1.93
C THR A 47 8.75 -3.75 -2.15
N ILE A 48 10.00 -3.54 -2.59
CA ILE A 48 10.50 -2.19 -2.88
C ILE A 48 9.73 -1.55 -4.04
N LEU A 49 9.53 -2.29 -5.14
CA LEU A 49 8.83 -1.77 -6.31
C LEU A 49 7.34 -1.52 -6.05
N THR A 50 6.73 -2.30 -5.16
CA THR A 50 5.32 -2.11 -4.78
C THR A 50 5.11 -0.90 -3.88
N GLU A 51 6.11 -0.54 -3.06
CA GLU A 51 6.05 0.60 -2.14
C GLU A 51 6.61 1.90 -2.75
N LEU A 52 7.44 1.81 -3.79
CA LEU A 52 8.06 2.93 -4.48
C LEU A 52 7.08 4.06 -4.93
N PRO A 53 5.84 3.76 -5.38
CA PRO A 53 4.88 4.83 -5.71
C PRO A 53 4.49 5.71 -4.51
N GLY A 54 4.54 5.15 -3.30
CA GLY A 54 4.19 5.83 -2.05
C GLY A 54 5.39 6.41 -1.30
N LEU A 55 6.61 5.96 -1.57
CA LEU A 55 7.80 6.38 -0.82
C LEU A 55 8.01 7.91 -0.76
N PRO A 56 7.91 8.68 -1.87
CA PRO A 56 8.05 10.14 -1.79
C PRO A 56 7.03 10.82 -0.88
N LEU A 57 5.82 10.26 -0.81
CA LEU A 57 4.77 10.76 0.08
C LEU A 57 5.15 10.54 1.55
N GLN A 58 5.78 9.43 1.90
CA GLN A 58 6.25 9.16 3.26
C GLN A 58 7.45 10.05 3.64
N LEU A 59 8.34 10.34 2.68
CA LEU A 59 9.40 11.33 2.87
C LEU A 59 8.83 12.73 3.09
N LEU A 60 7.79 13.11 2.35
CA LEU A 60 7.08 14.38 2.56
C LEU A 60 6.44 14.46 3.97
N HIS A 61 5.85 13.37 4.46
CA HIS A 61 5.33 13.31 5.84
C HIS A 61 6.44 13.38 6.88
N THR A 62 7.63 12.85 6.58
CA THR A 62 8.81 12.98 7.44
C THR A 62 9.30 14.44 7.50
N ALA A 63 9.29 15.15 6.38
CA ALA A 63 9.55 16.60 6.39
C ALA A 63 8.47 17.36 7.20
N GLY A 64 7.20 16.98 7.03
CA GLY A 64 6.08 17.51 7.82
C GLY A 64 6.26 17.31 9.33
N PHE A 65 6.78 16.16 9.75
CA PHE A 65 7.14 15.89 11.15
C PHE A 65 8.17 16.88 11.68
N VAL A 66 9.26 17.11 10.94
CA VAL A 66 10.30 18.06 11.35
C VAL A 66 9.78 19.49 11.40
N LEU A 67 8.94 19.89 10.44
CA LEU A 67 8.30 21.22 10.44
C LEU A 67 7.38 21.39 11.65
N ALA A 68 6.56 20.39 11.97
CA ALA A 68 5.67 20.42 13.12
C ALA A 68 6.43 20.50 14.46
N LEU A 69 7.54 19.77 14.59
CA LEU A 69 8.41 19.88 15.77
C LEU A 69 8.99 21.30 15.93
N ARG A 70 9.47 21.90 14.83
CA ARG A 70 10.02 23.26 14.85
C ARG A 70 8.97 24.32 15.19
N ALA A 71 7.73 24.10 14.77
CA ALA A 71 6.61 24.98 15.07
C ALA A 71 6.01 24.76 16.48
N GLY A 72 6.46 23.74 17.22
CA GLY A 72 5.85 23.36 18.50
C GLY A 72 4.43 22.80 18.36
N ASP A 73 4.03 22.35 17.16
CA ASP A 73 2.73 21.76 16.90
C ASP A 73 2.74 20.27 17.27
N VAL A 74 2.44 19.98 18.53
CA VAL A 74 2.43 18.62 19.09
C VAL A 74 1.44 17.72 18.36
N LEU A 75 0.26 18.22 18.00
CA LEU A 75 -0.78 17.40 17.38
C LEU A 75 -0.35 16.97 15.97
N SER A 76 0.13 17.91 15.16
CA SER A 76 0.67 17.59 13.84
C SER A 76 1.92 16.73 13.94
N SER A 77 2.78 16.95 14.93
CA SER A 77 3.96 16.11 15.17
C SER A 77 3.58 14.65 15.42
N LEU A 78 2.59 14.39 16.29
CA LEU A 78 2.12 13.03 16.54
C LEU A 78 1.51 12.37 15.30
N LEU A 79 0.76 13.15 14.51
CA LEU A 79 0.14 12.67 13.28
C LEU A 79 1.21 12.32 12.23
N PHE A 80 2.18 13.22 12.00
CA PHE A 80 3.29 13.01 11.05
C PHE A 80 4.29 11.97 11.53
N ALA A 81 4.45 11.76 12.83
CA ALA A 81 5.28 10.70 13.37
C ALA A 81 4.84 9.32 12.86
N TRP A 82 3.53 9.12 12.67
CA TRP A 82 2.98 7.83 12.27
C TRP A 82 3.28 7.49 10.80
N TRP A 83 2.99 8.39 9.86
CA TRP A 83 3.19 8.16 8.42
C TRP A 83 4.55 8.60 7.88
N GLY A 84 5.26 9.49 8.56
CA GLY A 84 6.64 9.85 8.21
C GLY A 84 7.65 8.89 8.85
N PRO A 85 8.28 9.26 9.98
CA PRO A 85 9.30 8.43 10.63
C PRO A 85 8.85 7.01 10.97
N GLY A 86 7.61 6.82 11.42
CA GLY A 86 7.06 5.51 11.78
C GLY A 86 7.01 4.53 10.62
N TYR A 87 6.67 5.02 9.41
CA TYR A 87 6.75 4.23 8.19
C TYR A 87 8.20 3.84 7.88
N LEU A 88 9.15 4.79 7.97
CA LEU A 88 10.56 4.52 7.70
C LEU A 88 11.16 3.50 8.67
N ILE A 89 10.81 3.60 9.96
CA ILE A 89 11.19 2.61 10.98
C ILE A 89 10.62 1.24 10.62
N THR A 90 9.35 1.18 10.25
CA THR A 90 8.69 -0.06 9.83
C THR A 90 9.38 -0.67 8.60
N ALA A 91 9.67 0.15 7.57
CA ALA A 91 10.38 -0.29 6.38
C ALA A 91 11.77 -0.82 6.71
N ALA A 92 12.54 -0.12 7.57
CA ALA A 92 13.85 -0.57 8.01
C ALA A 92 13.77 -1.91 8.78
N LEU A 93 12.79 -2.07 9.66
CA LEU A 93 12.57 -3.32 10.39
C LEU A 93 12.22 -4.47 9.45
N VAL A 94 11.37 -4.24 8.45
CA VAL A 94 11.04 -5.25 7.43
C VAL A 94 12.28 -5.63 6.62
N LEU A 95 13.06 -4.65 6.16
CA LEU A 95 14.24 -4.92 5.33
C LEU A 95 15.35 -5.63 6.10
N THR A 96 15.47 -5.37 7.40
CA THR A 96 16.54 -5.95 8.24
C THR A 96 16.15 -7.28 8.88
N ARG A 97 14.87 -7.48 9.23
CA ARG A 97 14.40 -8.68 9.95
C ARG A 97 13.51 -9.59 9.12
N GLY A 98 12.89 -9.07 8.05
CA GLY A 98 12.05 -9.84 7.13
C GLY A 98 10.98 -10.66 7.85
N GLU A 99 10.92 -11.94 7.51
CA GLU A 99 10.00 -12.95 8.07
C GLU A 99 10.19 -13.21 9.57
N ARG A 100 11.31 -12.78 10.17
CA ARG A 100 11.58 -12.97 11.61
C ARG A 100 10.80 -12.00 12.49
N LEU A 101 10.09 -11.03 11.91
CA LEU A 101 9.35 -10.04 12.67
C LEU A 101 7.95 -10.55 12.99
N ASP A 102 7.66 -10.74 14.28
CA ASP A 102 6.33 -11.12 14.74
C ASP A 102 5.37 -9.92 14.67
N TRP A 103 4.56 -9.89 13.61
CA TRP A 103 3.55 -8.88 13.39
C TRP A 103 2.22 -9.13 14.12
N THR A 104 2.03 -10.29 14.76
CA THR A 104 0.71 -10.68 15.32
C THR A 104 0.19 -9.66 16.34
N ARG A 105 1.07 -9.17 17.22
CA ARG A 105 0.74 -8.16 18.24
C ARG A 105 0.63 -6.74 17.69
N PRO A 106 1.58 -6.21 16.90
CA PRO A 106 1.49 -4.84 16.41
C PRO A 106 0.48 -4.65 15.27
N ALA A 107 0.15 -5.67 14.48
CA ALA A 107 -0.69 -5.53 13.28
C ALA A 107 -2.06 -4.84 13.51
N PRO A 108 -2.85 -5.16 14.57
CA PRO A 108 -4.08 -4.43 14.85
C PRO A 108 -3.82 -2.93 15.07
N TRP A 109 -2.84 -2.60 15.92
CA TRP A 109 -2.51 -1.22 16.27
C TRP A 109 -1.99 -0.44 15.07
N THR A 110 -1.12 -1.06 14.27
CA THR A 110 -0.62 -0.49 13.02
C THR A 110 -1.77 -0.18 12.06
N SER A 111 -2.69 -1.13 11.87
CA SER A 111 -3.88 -0.97 11.02
C SER A 111 -4.81 0.15 11.52
N TRP A 112 -5.08 0.21 12.82
CA TRP A 112 -5.90 1.26 13.43
C TRP A 112 -5.27 2.64 13.30
N GLY A 113 -4.00 2.79 13.68
CA GLY A 113 -3.31 4.07 13.64
C GLY A 113 -3.20 4.60 12.20
N CYS A 114 -2.97 3.73 11.21
CA CYS A 114 -2.94 4.15 9.80
C CYS A 114 -4.30 4.68 9.33
N LYS A 115 -5.39 3.98 9.65
CA LYS A 115 -6.75 4.41 9.26
C LYS A 115 -7.16 5.71 9.94
N LEU A 116 -6.90 5.83 11.24
CA LEU A 116 -7.24 7.02 12.01
C LEU A 116 -6.44 8.22 11.52
N SER A 117 -5.13 8.05 11.35
CA SER A 117 -4.26 9.11 10.83
C SER A 117 -4.69 9.56 9.43
N TYR A 118 -5.03 8.61 8.56
CA TYR A 118 -5.56 8.91 7.23
C TYR A 118 -6.82 9.78 7.29
N VAL A 119 -7.84 9.38 8.08
CA VAL A 119 -9.10 10.14 8.19
C VAL A 119 -8.84 11.54 8.73
N ILE A 120 -8.00 11.67 9.75
CA ILE A 120 -7.63 12.97 10.33
C ILE A 120 -6.92 13.83 9.28
N TYR A 121 -5.94 13.29 8.54
CA TYR A 121 -5.28 14.01 7.45
C TYR A 121 -6.26 14.47 6.39
N MET A 122 -7.13 13.59 5.90
CA MET A 122 -8.11 13.97 4.88
C MET A 122 -9.00 15.10 5.39
N GLY A 123 -9.52 15.00 6.62
CA GLY A 123 -10.32 16.06 7.22
C GLY A 123 -9.59 17.39 7.30
N ILE A 124 -8.32 17.38 7.74
CA ILE A 124 -7.45 18.55 7.80
C ILE A 124 -7.24 19.19 6.42
N TYR A 125 -6.82 18.40 5.42
CA TYR A 125 -6.50 18.93 4.09
C TYR A 125 -7.76 19.50 3.43
N LEU A 126 -8.88 18.77 3.48
CA LEU A 126 -10.15 19.22 2.92
C LEU A 126 -10.68 20.48 3.63
N ALA A 127 -10.59 20.55 4.96
CA ALA A 127 -11.02 21.72 5.73
C ALA A 127 -10.20 22.98 5.43
N ASN A 128 -8.97 22.83 4.95
CA ASN A 128 -8.10 23.93 4.53
C ASN A 128 -8.15 24.22 3.03
N GLY A 129 -9.05 23.56 2.27
CA GLY A 129 -9.15 23.73 0.82
C GLY A 129 -7.92 23.21 0.06
N LEU A 130 -7.20 22.23 0.64
CA LEU A 130 -6.02 21.61 0.07
C LEU A 130 -6.41 20.25 -0.51
N TRP A 131 -6.60 20.20 -1.83
CA TRP A 131 -7.23 19.05 -2.49
C TRP A 131 -6.23 18.05 -3.07
N THR A 132 -4.98 18.49 -3.29
CA THR A 132 -4.00 17.71 -4.03
C THR A 132 -3.54 16.48 -3.25
N LEU A 133 -3.21 16.62 -1.98
CA LEU A 133 -2.80 15.49 -1.15
C LEU A 133 -3.89 14.42 -0.96
N PRO A 134 -5.17 14.79 -0.70
CA PRO A 134 -6.28 13.84 -0.74
C PRO A 134 -6.38 13.07 -2.06
N PHE A 135 -6.30 13.76 -3.20
CA PHE A 135 -6.30 13.12 -4.51
C PHE A 135 -5.09 12.17 -4.68
N LEU A 136 -3.89 12.61 -4.30
CA LEU A 136 -2.66 11.82 -4.38
C LEU A 136 -2.75 10.51 -3.59
N PHE A 137 -3.25 10.56 -2.35
CA PHE A 137 -3.46 9.36 -1.54
C PHE A 137 -4.41 8.39 -2.24
N SER A 138 -5.52 8.90 -2.77
CA SER A 138 -6.48 8.08 -3.50
C SER A 138 -5.90 7.47 -4.77
N LEU A 139 -5.14 8.25 -5.56
CA LEU A 139 -4.48 7.75 -6.76
C LEU A 139 -3.49 6.62 -6.43
N TRP A 140 -2.67 6.80 -5.40
CA TRP A 140 -1.74 5.77 -4.95
C TRP A 140 -2.46 4.51 -4.46
N ILE A 141 -3.43 4.67 -3.57
CA ILE A 141 -4.15 3.56 -2.94
C ILE A 141 -4.97 2.79 -3.98
N MET A 142 -5.63 3.47 -4.91
CA MET A 142 -6.45 2.84 -5.94
C MET A 142 -5.61 2.17 -7.02
N ASN A 143 -4.49 2.77 -7.44
CA ASN A 143 -3.55 2.12 -8.35
C ASN A 143 -3.04 0.79 -7.78
N ASP A 144 -2.72 0.78 -6.49
CA ASP A 144 -2.34 -0.45 -5.80
C ASP A 144 -3.49 -1.49 -5.76
N GLN A 145 -4.74 -1.07 -5.56
CA GLN A 145 -5.90 -1.98 -5.65
C GLN A 145 -6.09 -2.57 -7.04
N VAL A 146 -5.94 -1.76 -8.08
CA VAL A 146 -5.97 -2.24 -9.47
C VAL A 146 -4.87 -3.29 -9.67
N ARG A 147 -3.64 -2.99 -9.25
CA ARG A 147 -2.50 -3.90 -9.36
C ARG A 147 -2.80 -5.26 -8.69
N LEU A 148 -3.23 -5.25 -7.44
CA LEU A 148 -3.57 -6.47 -6.69
C LEU A 148 -4.68 -7.26 -7.37
N ALA A 149 -5.74 -6.58 -7.81
CA ALA A 149 -6.88 -7.23 -8.41
C ALA A 149 -6.54 -7.91 -9.73
N TRP A 150 -5.67 -7.31 -10.55
CA TRP A 150 -5.32 -7.83 -11.87
C TRP A 150 -4.17 -8.84 -11.86
N PHE A 151 -3.13 -8.59 -11.07
CA PHE A 151 -1.88 -9.37 -11.15
C PHE A 151 -1.67 -10.36 -10.02
N GLU A 152 -2.32 -10.16 -8.88
CA GLU A 152 -2.10 -11.01 -7.70
C GLU A 152 -3.34 -11.79 -7.26
N GLY A 153 -4.49 -11.53 -7.88
CA GLY A 153 -5.74 -12.20 -7.49
C GLY A 153 -6.23 -11.79 -6.10
N ASN A 154 -5.74 -10.66 -5.57
CA ASN A 154 -6.00 -10.22 -4.20
C ASN A 154 -6.95 -9.02 -4.18
N ALA A 155 -7.96 -9.07 -3.32
CA ALA A 155 -8.93 -7.99 -3.11
C ALA A 155 -8.76 -7.26 -1.77
N ASP A 156 -7.64 -7.42 -1.03
CA ASP A 156 -7.47 -6.99 0.37
C ASP A 156 -8.21 -5.70 0.76
N ARG A 157 -7.89 -4.54 0.16
CA ARG A 157 -8.53 -3.29 0.60
C ARG A 157 -9.97 -3.13 0.11
N THR A 158 -10.34 -3.82 -0.98
CA THR A 158 -11.73 -3.82 -1.47
C THR A 158 -12.60 -4.73 -0.59
N ARG A 159 -12.18 -5.98 -0.37
CA ARG A 159 -12.85 -6.96 0.51
C ARG A 159 -13.08 -6.40 1.90
N ARG A 160 -12.05 -5.82 2.50
CA ARG A 160 -12.14 -5.33 3.88
C ARG A 160 -13.07 -4.11 4.07
N THR A 161 -13.67 -3.58 2.99
CA THR A 161 -14.81 -2.63 3.10
C THR A 161 -15.96 -3.24 3.88
N THR A 162 -16.15 -4.55 3.78
CA THR A 162 -17.18 -5.28 4.53
C THR A 162 -16.66 -5.89 5.84
N GLU A 163 -15.34 -5.93 6.09
CA GLU A 163 -14.76 -6.63 7.24
C GLU A 163 -14.35 -5.73 8.42
N ASP A 164 -13.71 -4.56 8.20
CA ASP A 164 -13.05 -3.85 9.31
C ASP A 164 -13.01 -2.31 9.21
N ARG A 165 -14.00 -1.73 8.49
CA ARG A 165 -14.46 -0.31 8.43
C ARG A 165 -14.55 0.24 7.02
N TRP A 166 -15.74 0.69 6.64
CA TRP A 166 -16.10 1.17 5.31
C TRP A 166 -15.61 2.60 5.00
N VAL A 167 -15.60 3.50 5.99
CA VAL A 167 -15.39 4.94 5.75
C VAL A 167 -14.06 5.28 5.06
N PRO A 168 -12.87 4.83 5.53
CA PRO A 168 -11.62 5.12 4.82
C PRO A 168 -11.62 4.60 3.38
N ARG A 169 -12.40 3.55 3.10
CA ARG A 169 -12.33 2.78 1.86
C ARG A 169 -13.25 3.30 0.76
N ILE A 170 -14.38 3.93 1.12
CA ILE A 170 -15.22 4.65 0.15
C ILE A 170 -14.56 5.99 -0.22
N LEU A 171 -13.78 6.59 0.69
CA LEU A 171 -13.05 7.82 0.39
C LEU A 171 -12.04 7.62 -0.74
N TYR A 172 -11.36 6.47 -0.86
CA TYR A 172 -10.37 6.27 -1.91
C TYR A 172 -10.93 6.44 -3.33
N PRO A 173 -11.95 5.68 -3.78
CA PRO A 173 -12.53 5.87 -5.10
C PRO A 173 -13.24 7.22 -5.24
N GLY A 174 -13.88 7.73 -4.18
CA GLY A 174 -14.57 9.03 -4.23
C GLY A 174 -13.63 10.20 -4.48
N LEU A 175 -12.51 10.26 -3.77
CA LEU A 175 -11.53 11.35 -3.89
C LEU A 175 -10.71 11.29 -5.19
N LEU A 176 -10.77 10.19 -5.98
CA LEU A 176 -10.22 10.18 -7.35
C LEU A 176 -10.94 11.17 -8.28
N LEU A 177 -12.16 11.57 -7.94
CA LEU A 177 -12.97 12.50 -8.72
C LEU A 177 -12.72 13.98 -8.35
N LEU A 178 -11.86 14.25 -7.35
CA LEU A 178 -11.52 15.61 -6.93
C LEU A 178 -11.08 16.54 -8.08
N PRO A 179 -10.26 16.11 -9.08
CA PRO A 179 -9.83 17.01 -10.15
C PRO A 179 -10.97 17.59 -11.01
N PHE A 180 -12.19 17.03 -10.94
CA PHE A 180 -13.37 17.58 -11.63
C PHE A 180 -14.08 18.70 -10.86
N VAL A 181 -13.84 18.81 -9.55
CA VAL A 181 -14.57 19.73 -8.66
C VAL A 181 -13.65 20.65 -7.85
N ALA A 182 -12.33 20.41 -7.90
CA ALA A 182 -11.35 21.13 -7.12
C ALA A 182 -10.04 21.32 -7.91
N PRO A 183 -9.26 22.39 -7.60
CA PRO A 183 -7.98 22.63 -8.25
C PRO A 183 -6.96 21.59 -7.77
N VAL A 184 -6.66 20.63 -8.66
CA VAL A 184 -5.61 19.63 -8.50
C VAL A 184 -4.61 19.80 -9.67
N PRO A 185 -3.29 19.74 -9.44
CA PRO A 185 -2.29 19.74 -10.49
C PRO A 185 -2.60 18.72 -11.61
N GLY A 186 -2.52 19.18 -12.87
CA GLY A 186 -2.90 18.40 -14.04
C GLY A 186 -4.39 18.47 -14.41
N GLY A 187 -5.26 19.01 -13.53
CA GLY A 187 -6.67 19.28 -13.80
C GLY A 187 -7.41 18.10 -14.43
N LEU A 188 -8.00 18.32 -15.62
CA LEU A 188 -8.75 17.30 -16.35
C LEU A 188 -7.94 16.02 -16.61
N ALA A 189 -6.64 16.12 -16.91
CA ALA A 189 -5.82 14.93 -17.18
C ALA A 189 -5.70 14.03 -15.94
N ALA A 190 -5.56 14.64 -14.76
CA ALA A 190 -5.57 13.92 -13.48
C ALA A 190 -6.95 13.28 -13.22
N GLY A 191 -8.04 13.98 -13.54
CA GLY A 191 -9.40 13.46 -13.44
C GLY A 191 -9.66 12.26 -14.35
N LEU A 192 -9.22 12.33 -15.62
CA LEU A 192 -9.32 11.22 -16.57
C LEU A 192 -8.49 10.01 -16.13
N LEU A 193 -7.32 10.22 -15.55
CA LEU A 193 -6.53 9.14 -14.96
C LEU A 193 -7.27 8.50 -13.76
N GLY A 194 -7.92 9.31 -12.92
CA GLY A 194 -8.78 8.82 -11.84
C GLY A 194 -9.93 7.95 -12.37
N LEU A 195 -10.62 8.39 -13.42
CA LEU A 195 -11.66 7.59 -14.08
C LEU A 195 -11.11 6.30 -14.68
N ALA A 196 -9.94 6.34 -15.32
CA ALA A 196 -9.29 5.14 -15.85
C ALA A 196 -9.00 4.13 -14.74
N GLN A 197 -8.48 4.58 -13.58
CA GLN A 197 -8.26 3.70 -12.43
C GLN A 197 -9.55 3.07 -11.91
N LEU A 198 -10.65 3.84 -11.82
CA LEU A 198 -11.96 3.30 -11.44
C LEU A 198 -12.47 2.27 -12.47
N ALA A 199 -12.31 2.56 -13.76
CA ALA A 199 -12.71 1.69 -14.85
C ALA A 199 -11.89 0.39 -14.93
N LEU A 200 -10.65 0.38 -14.43
CA LEU A 200 -9.87 -0.85 -14.26
C LEU A 200 -10.20 -1.59 -12.98
N TRP A 201 -10.49 -0.87 -11.90
CA TRP A 201 -10.75 -1.44 -10.59
C TRP A 201 -12.05 -2.25 -10.60
N LEU A 202 -13.15 -1.70 -11.12
CA LEU A 202 -14.46 -2.37 -11.09
C LEU A 202 -14.46 -3.73 -11.81
N PRO A 203 -13.95 -3.87 -13.05
CA PRO A 203 -13.86 -5.19 -13.70
C PRO A 203 -12.87 -6.12 -13.01
N GLY A 204 -11.78 -5.59 -12.43
CA GLY A 204 -10.84 -6.38 -11.63
C GLY A 204 -11.54 -7.03 -10.42
N VAL A 205 -12.35 -6.26 -9.70
CA VAL A 205 -13.17 -6.77 -8.59
C VAL A 205 -14.23 -7.76 -9.05
N ALA A 206 -14.95 -7.44 -10.14
CA ALA A 206 -15.96 -8.34 -10.71
C ALA A 206 -15.37 -9.70 -11.09
N ARG A 207 -14.17 -9.70 -11.70
CA ARG A 207 -13.44 -10.93 -12.03
C ARG A 207 -13.10 -11.74 -10.79
N LEU A 208 -12.60 -11.11 -9.71
CA LEU A 208 -12.31 -11.82 -8.47
C LEU A 208 -13.55 -12.41 -7.80
N LEU A 209 -14.71 -11.75 -7.92
CA LEU A 209 -15.99 -12.28 -7.45
C LEU A 209 -16.41 -13.50 -8.27
N GLN A 210 -16.34 -13.41 -9.61
CA GLN A 210 -16.66 -14.52 -10.52
C GLN A 210 -15.76 -15.74 -10.29
N ASP A 211 -14.47 -15.51 -10.03
CA ASP A 211 -13.49 -16.57 -9.75
C ASP A 211 -13.60 -17.14 -8.32
N GLY A 212 -14.51 -16.63 -7.48
CA GLY A 212 -14.62 -17.03 -6.07
C GLY A 212 -13.43 -16.65 -5.19
N ARG A 213 -12.49 -15.83 -5.70
CA ARG A 213 -11.26 -15.42 -5.01
C ARG A 213 -11.44 -14.18 -4.14
N PHE A 214 -12.48 -13.39 -4.39
CA PHE A 214 -12.72 -12.15 -3.64
C PHE A 214 -12.76 -12.38 -2.13
N TRP A 215 -13.38 -13.46 -1.68
CA TRP A 215 -13.55 -13.79 -0.25
C TRP A 215 -12.37 -14.57 0.35
N GLN A 216 -11.42 -15.01 -0.48
CA GLN A 216 -10.25 -15.76 0.00
C GLN A 216 -9.23 -14.78 0.60
N ARG A 217 -8.93 -14.95 1.89
CA ARG A 217 -7.88 -14.18 2.55
C ARG A 217 -6.51 -14.70 2.09
N PRO A 218 -5.59 -13.83 1.68
CA PRO A 218 -4.22 -14.25 1.40
C PRO A 218 -3.59 -14.76 2.69
N ASP A 219 -2.77 -15.79 2.58
CA ASP A 219 -1.90 -16.19 3.68
C ASP A 219 -0.80 -15.12 3.86
N PRO A 220 -0.74 -14.42 5.00
CA PRO A 220 0.26 -13.38 5.24
C PRO A 220 1.69 -13.90 5.26
N ARG A 221 1.88 -15.20 5.50
CA ARG A 221 3.21 -15.85 5.54
C ARG A 221 3.71 -16.21 4.14
N ALA A 222 2.79 -16.50 3.22
CA ALA A 222 3.10 -16.77 1.82
C ALA A 222 3.04 -15.51 0.93
N SER A 223 2.43 -14.43 1.42
CA SER A 223 2.29 -13.19 0.67
C SER A 223 3.54 -12.31 0.75
N HIS A 224 3.99 -11.80 -0.39
CA HIS A 224 5.02 -10.77 -0.45
C HIS A 224 4.50 -9.35 -0.15
N ASN A 225 3.20 -9.21 0.15
CA ASN A 225 2.61 -7.92 0.52
C ASN A 225 2.56 -7.75 2.04
N LEU A 226 3.34 -6.79 2.54
CA LEU A 226 3.35 -6.41 3.95
C LEU A 226 1.97 -6.02 4.50
N ARG A 227 1.03 -5.59 3.65
CA ARG A 227 -0.32 -5.21 4.08
C ARG A 227 -1.15 -6.40 4.59
N ASP A 228 -0.82 -7.61 4.14
CA ASP A 228 -1.57 -8.82 4.48
C ASP A 228 -1.35 -9.24 5.93
N ILE A 229 -0.38 -8.64 6.65
CA ILE A 229 -0.19 -8.82 8.10
C ILE A 229 -1.45 -8.57 8.93
N VAL A 230 -2.41 -7.80 8.41
CA VAL A 230 -3.71 -7.59 9.06
C VAL A 230 -4.47 -8.90 9.28
N TYR A 231 -4.25 -9.90 8.43
CA TYR A 231 -4.93 -11.20 8.52
C TYR A 231 -4.26 -12.15 9.52
N LEU A 232 -3.12 -11.77 10.11
CA LEU A 232 -2.58 -12.45 11.29
C LEU A 232 -3.49 -12.26 12.52
N VAL A 233 -4.34 -11.24 12.50
CA VAL A 233 -5.25 -10.93 13.60
C VAL A 233 -6.44 -11.90 13.55
N GLY A 234 -6.50 -12.82 14.51
CA GLY A 234 -7.60 -13.79 14.65
C GLY A 234 -7.28 -15.22 14.19
N GLN A 235 -6.05 -15.50 13.74
CA GLN A 235 -5.59 -16.88 13.58
C GLN A 235 -5.25 -17.46 14.97
N SER A 236 -5.87 -18.58 15.37
CA SER A 236 -5.54 -19.25 16.63
C SER A 236 -4.08 -19.76 16.56
N PRO A 237 -3.32 -19.80 17.67
CA PRO A 237 -2.05 -20.52 17.71
C PRO A 237 -2.17 -21.98 17.24
N GLU A 238 -3.36 -22.56 17.33
CA GLU A 238 -3.68 -23.93 16.89
C GLU A 238 -3.87 -24.05 15.37
N ASP A 239 -4.16 -22.95 14.66
CA ASP A 239 -4.19 -22.91 13.19
C ASP A 239 -2.77 -22.80 12.58
N ARG A 240 -1.72 -22.80 13.42
CA ARG A 240 -0.33 -22.82 12.97
C ARG A 240 -0.01 -24.23 12.49
N SER A 241 0.21 -24.39 11.18
CA SER A 241 0.80 -25.62 10.62
C SER A 241 1.99 -26.07 11.49
N PRO A 242 2.09 -27.37 11.84
CA PRO A 242 3.22 -27.91 12.61
C PRO A 242 4.59 -27.56 12.01
N GLU A 243 4.66 -27.32 10.69
CA GLU A 243 5.89 -26.90 10.00
C GLU A 243 6.40 -25.52 10.43
N ASP A 244 5.52 -24.62 10.86
CA ASP A 244 5.89 -23.27 11.32
C ASP A 244 6.36 -23.24 12.78
N GLN A 245 6.28 -24.36 13.49
CA GLN A 245 6.81 -24.49 14.86
C GLN A 245 8.19 -25.16 14.90
N SER A 246 8.68 -25.66 13.76
CA SER A 246 10.04 -26.18 13.67
C SER A 246 11.00 -25.01 13.46
N PRO A 247 12.03 -24.83 14.31
CA PRO A 247 13.09 -23.88 14.00
C PRO A 247 13.72 -24.37 12.69
N ARG A 248 13.48 -23.64 11.59
CA ARG A 248 14.15 -23.87 10.30
C ARG A 248 15.64 -23.82 10.57
N ARG A 249 16.26 -24.99 10.77
CA ARG A 249 17.70 -25.12 10.83
C ARG A 249 18.21 -24.56 9.50
N PRO A 250 19.18 -23.63 9.51
CA PRO A 250 19.82 -23.25 8.26
C PRO A 250 20.33 -24.53 7.62
N ALA A 251 19.87 -24.82 6.40
CA ALA A 251 20.41 -25.90 5.61
C ALA A 251 21.90 -25.58 5.42
N ILE A 252 22.75 -26.27 6.18
CA ILE A 252 24.18 -26.29 5.92
C ILE A 252 24.29 -26.93 4.53
N PRO A 253 24.83 -26.23 3.52
CA PRO A 253 25.08 -26.85 2.24
C PRO A 253 26.06 -28.00 2.47
N THR A 254 25.57 -29.23 2.32
CA THR A 254 26.44 -30.40 2.18
C THR A 254 27.25 -30.19 0.91
N VAL A 255 28.50 -29.79 1.09
CA VAL A 255 29.50 -29.81 0.04
C VAL A 255 29.61 -31.26 -0.43
N GLY A 256 29.08 -31.54 -1.62
CA GLY A 256 29.23 -32.83 -2.26
C GLY A 256 30.71 -33.15 -2.42
N ALA A 257 31.17 -34.22 -1.77
CA ALA A 257 32.49 -34.76 -2.00
C ALA A 257 32.58 -35.22 -3.48
N PRO A 258 33.65 -34.87 -4.21
CA PRO A 258 33.83 -35.30 -5.58
C PRO A 258 34.37 -36.73 -5.61
N GLY A 259 33.66 -37.61 -6.33
CA GLY A 259 34.23 -38.86 -6.81
C GLY A 259 33.35 -40.08 -6.56
N GLU A 260 32.54 -40.44 -7.55
CA GLU A 260 32.29 -41.84 -7.86
C GLU A 260 32.18 -42.00 -9.38
N PRO A 261 32.93 -42.92 -10.01
CA PRO A 261 32.92 -43.11 -11.44
C PRO A 261 31.73 -43.97 -11.92
N VAL A 262 31.35 -43.66 -13.14
CA VAL A 262 30.34 -44.30 -14.00
C VAL A 262 30.44 -45.83 -14.00
N ARG A 263 29.29 -46.52 -13.86
CA ARG A 263 29.12 -47.88 -14.36
C ARG A 263 28.07 -47.89 -15.47
N THR A 264 28.54 -48.15 -16.68
CA THR A 264 27.73 -48.62 -17.81
C THR A 264 27.47 -50.11 -17.65
N GLY A 265 26.19 -50.49 -17.71
CA GLY A 265 25.69 -51.84 -17.89
C GLY A 265 24.36 -51.78 -18.61
#